data_AF-A0A820TUY9-F1
#
_entry.id   AF-A0A820TUY9-F1
#
_cell.length_a   1.000
_cell.length_b   1.000
_cell.length_c   1.000
_cell.angle_alpha   90.00
_cell.angle_beta   90.00
_cell.angle_gamma   90.00
#
_symmetry.space_group_name_H-M   'P 1'
#
loop_
_entity.id
_entity.type
_entity.pdbx_description
1 polymer ?
#
loop_
_entity_poly.entity_id
_entity_poly.type
_entity_poly.pdbx_seq_one_letter_code
_entity_poly.pdbx_strand_id
1 'polypeptide(L)'
;AFPIEIQEIIPNIIKYTLQIYEDILRLFLPTPTKFYYIFSLRDPSRIIQSLLQTAPERFNTIKRFLRIWLHECIRIFSDRFNDIKDNELFNTIVQNIIDNNSLLKSHRNYLFRKPILFPDYRTILQNDEAKIYEALQDYHAIKSIFDEIILKYKDKYGYIDIVFPLLKEGSYAEMS
;
A
#
# COMPACT_ATOMS: atom_id res chain seq x y z
N ALA A 1 11.16 -19.75 -2.78
CA ALA A 1 11.75 -19.04 -1.62
C ALA A 1 12.19 -17.65 -2.07
N PHE A 2 12.26 -16.67 -1.16
CA PHE A 2 12.79 -15.35 -1.51
C PHE A 2 14.30 -15.40 -1.77
N PRO A 3 14.84 -14.57 -2.68
CA PRO A 3 16.29 -14.39 -2.87
C PRO A 3 17.01 -14.03 -1.57
N ILE A 4 18.28 -14.44 -1.45
CA ILE A 4 19.09 -14.22 -0.23
C ILE A 4 19.21 -12.73 0.09
N GLU A 5 19.34 -11.90 -0.94
CA GLU A 5 19.45 -10.45 -0.84
C GLU A 5 18.20 -9.83 -0.19
N ILE A 6 17.03 -10.46 -0.37
CA ILE A 6 15.79 -10.03 0.28
C ILE A 6 15.74 -10.52 1.72
N GLN A 7 16.27 -11.71 2.01
CA GLN A 7 16.30 -12.23 3.38
C GLN A 7 17.22 -11.38 4.27
N GLU A 8 18.35 -10.91 3.74
CA GLU A 8 19.31 -10.05 4.46
C GLU A 8 18.74 -8.68 4.84
N ILE A 9 17.75 -8.15 4.09
CA ILE A 9 17.14 -6.86 4.41
C ILE A 9 15.98 -6.97 5.42
N ILE A 10 15.47 -8.18 5.73
CA ILE A 10 14.33 -8.37 6.63
C ILE A 10 14.57 -7.74 8.02
N PRO A 11 15.73 -7.92 8.68
CA PRO A 11 16.00 -7.30 9.97
C PRO A 11 15.93 -5.77 9.92
N ASN A 12 16.40 -5.19 8.81
CA ASN A 12 16.33 -3.75 8.58
C ASN A 12 14.88 -3.28 8.41
N ILE A 13 14.06 -4.00 7.64
CA ILE A 13 12.64 -3.71 7.48
C ILE A 13 11.89 -3.73 8.82
N ILE A 14 12.17 -4.72 9.67
CA ILE A 14 11.56 -4.80 11.01
C ILE A 14 11.97 -3.57 11.83
N LYS A 15 13.27 -3.23 11.82
CA LYS A 15 13.79 -2.04 12.51
C LYS A 15 13.11 -0.75 12.03
N TYR A 16 12.98 -0.55 10.71
CA TYR A 16 12.33 0.64 10.15
C TYR A 16 10.85 0.71 10.51
N THR A 17 10.15 -0.44 10.50
CA THR A 17 8.74 -0.52 10.89
C THR A 17 8.55 -0.14 12.35
N LEU A 18 9.44 -0.60 13.24
CA LEU A 18 9.41 -0.25 14.65
C LEU A 18 9.70 1.24 14.88
N GLN A 19 10.66 1.84 14.16
CA GLN A 19 10.94 3.27 14.25
C GLN A 19 9.72 4.12 13.84
N ILE A 20 9.09 3.78 12.71
CA ILE A 20 7.84 4.44 12.27
C ILE A 20 6.76 4.30 13.35
N TYR A 21 6.58 3.10 13.89
CA TYR A 21 5.58 2.83 14.91
C TYR A 21 5.82 3.61 16.22
N GLU A 22 7.08 3.70 16.68
CA GLU A 22 7.45 4.50 17.85
C GLU A 22 7.17 5.99 17.64
N ASP A 23 7.52 6.53 16.47
CA ASP A 23 7.23 7.93 16.12
C ASP A 23 5.73 8.18 16.04
N ILE A 24 4.95 7.22 15.52
CA ILE A 24 3.49 7.31 15.50
C ILE A 24 2.92 7.36 16.91
N LEU A 25 3.36 6.47 17.80
CA LEU A 25 2.90 6.44 19.18
C LEU A 25 3.21 7.74 19.94
N ARG A 26 4.33 8.39 19.62
CA ARG A 26 4.73 9.67 20.23
C ARG A 26 3.91 10.85 19.72
N LEU A 27 3.61 10.87 18.42
CA LEU A 27 3.02 12.03 17.76
C LEU A 27 1.48 11.97 17.66
N PHE A 28 0.91 10.78 17.51
CA PHE A 28 -0.53 10.57 17.31
C PHE A 28 -1.18 10.00 18.56
N LEU A 29 -1.17 10.79 19.64
CA LEU A 29 -1.78 10.41 20.91
C LEU A 29 -3.32 10.47 20.83
N PRO A 30 -4.02 9.52 21.45
CA PRO A 30 -5.47 9.57 21.54
C PRO A 30 -5.89 10.78 22.39
N THR A 31 -6.64 11.68 21.78
CA THR A 31 -7.26 12.84 22.45
C THR A 31 -8.78 12.66 22.46
N PRO A 32 -9.55 13.37 23.29
CA PRO A 32 -11.02 13.29 23.26
C PRO A 32 -11.62 13.53 21.86
N THR A 33 -10.97 14.36 21.05
CA THR A 33 -11.34 14.63 19.65
C THR A 33 -10.82 13.60 18.65
N LYS A 34 -9.75 12.86 18.99
CA LYS A 34 -9.10 11.84 18.14
C LYS A 34 -8.98 10.51 18.89
N PHE A 35 -10.07 10.05 19.51
CA PHE A 35 -10.08 8.85 20.35
C PHE A 35 -9.80 7.56 19.55
N TYR A 36 -9.99 7.60 18.22
CA TYR A 36 -9.75 6.50 17.30
C TYR A 36 -8.26 6.30 16.96
N TYR A 37 -7.35 7.13 17.48
CA TYR A 37 -5.89 6.98 17.32
C TYR A 37 -5.33 6.00 18.34
N ILE A 38 -5.82 4.77 18.27
CA ILE A 38 -5.36 3.66 19.10
C ILE A 38 -4.48 2.78 18.22
N PHE A 39 -3.18 2.86 18.47
CA PHE A 39 -2.17 2.03 17.82
C PHE A 39 -1.70 0.95 18.80
N SER A 40 -1.49 -0.25 18.28
CA SER A 40 -1.03 -1.40 19.07
C SER A 40 0.02 -2.20 18.30
N LEU A 41 0.71 -3.11 18.99
CA LEU A 41 1.68 -4.01 18.34
C LEU A 41 1.05 -4.89 17.25
N ARG A 42 -0.28 -5.01 17.21
CA ARG A 42 -1.00 -5.65 16.11
C ARG A 42 -0.76 -4.96 14.77
N ASP A 43 -0.51 -3.65 14.77
CA ASP A 43 -0.35 -2.87 13.54
C ASP A 43 0.95 -3.22 12.81
N PRO A 44 2.14 -3.19 13.46
CA PRO A 44 3.36 -3.77 12.89
C PRO A 44 3.24 -5.24 12.50
N SER A 45 2.54 -6.06 13.29
CA SER A 45 2.33 -7.48 12.96
C SER A 45 1.56 -7.66 11.65
N ARG A 46 0.56 -6.81 11.37
CA ARG A 46 -0.19 -6.85 10.11
C ARG A 46 0.68 -6.49 8.92
N ILE A 47 1.58 -5.50 9.05
CA ILE A 47 2.54 -5.14 7.98
C ILE A 47 3.40 -6.37 7.64
N ILE A 48 3.96 -7.03 8.66
CA ILE A 48 4.81 -8.22 8.47
C ILE A 48 3.99 -9.36 7.85
N GLN A 49 2.77 -9.60 8.33
CA GLN A 49 1.90 -10.63 7.80
C GLN A 49 1.55 -10.38 6.31
N SER A 50 1.26 -9.13 5.94
CA SER A 50 1.04 -8.76 4.54
C SER A 50 2.27 -9.06 3.68
N LEU A 51 3.48 -8.73 4.17
CA LEU A 51 4.73 -9.04 3.47
C LEU A 51 4.94 -10.55 3.29
N LEU A 52 4.57 -11.36 4.29
CA LEU A 52 4.67 -12.83 4.20
C LEU A 52 3.69 -13.45 3.19
N GLN A 53 2.57 -12.77 2.91
CA GLN A 53 1.59 -13.20 1.91
C GLN A 53 2.00 -12.84 0.48
N THR A 54 3.14 -12.16 0.29
CA THR A 54 3.60 -11.75 -1.04
C THR A 54 4.27 -12.92 -1.77
N ALA A 55 4.06 -12.99 -3.10
CA ALA A 55 4.62 -14.05 -3.93
C ALA A 55 6.10 -13.77 -4.27
N PRO A 56 7.05 -14.66 -3.92
CA PRO A 56 8.48 -14.46 -4.18
C PRO A 56 8.82 -14.36 -5.68
N GLU A 57 7.99 -14.92 -6.54
CA GLU A 57 8.13 -14.84 -8.01
C GLU A 57 7.99 -13.42 -8.55
N ARG A 58 7.22 -12.57 -7.86
CA ARG A 58 6.88 -11.21 -8.30
C ARG A 58 7.73 -10.16 -7.59
N PHE A 59 8.01 -10.38 -6.31
CA PHE A 59 8.83 -9.52 -5.45
C PHE A 59 10.26 -10.07 -5.32
N ASN A 60 10.88 -10.34 -6.46
CA ASN A 60 12.23 -10.89 -6.55
C ASN A 60 13.37 -9.86 -6.49
N THR A 61 13.05 -8.57 -6.28
CA THR A 61 14.06 -7.51 -6.18
C THR A 61 13.85 -6.67 -4.92
N ILE A 62 14.96 -6.23 -4.31
CA ILE A 62 14.97 -5.36 -3.13
C ILE A 62 14.04 -4.16 -3.32
N LYS A 63 14.18 -3.44 -4.43
CA LYS A 63 13.35 -2.25 -4.72
C LYS A 63 11.84 -2.54 -4.73
N ARG A 64 11.41 -3.68 -5.26
CA ARG A 64 9.99 -4.09 -5.27
C ARG A 64 9.53 -4.44 -3.87
N PHE A 65 10.35 -5.15 -3.11
CA PHE A 65 10.06 -5.53 -1.73
C PHE A 65 9.98 -4.31 -0.79
N LEU A 66 10.89 -3.34 -0.93
CA LEU A 66 10.84 -2.08 -0.19
C LEU A 66 9.59 -1.26 -0.56
N ARG A 67 9.18 -1.27 -1.83
CA ARG A 67 8.00 -0.52 -2.28
C ARG A 67 6.69 -1.07 -1.71
N ILE A 68 6.55 -2.40 -1.64
CA ILE A 68 5.37 -3.02 -1.03
C ILE A 68 5.33 -2.81 0.48
N TRP A 69 6.49 -2.90 1.15
CA TRP A 69 6.59 -2.58 2.57
C TRP A 69 6.13 -1.15 2.86
N LEU A 70 6.65 -0.17 2.11
CA LEU A 70 6.25 1.22 2.29
C LEU A 70 4.75 1.42 2.05
N HIS A 71 4.19 0.77 1.03
CA HIS A 71 2.77 0.84 0.76
C HIS A 71 1.92 0.28 1.90
N GLU A 72 2.28 -0.87 2.46
CA GLU A 72 1.57 -1.45 3.60
C GLU A 72 1.69 -0.58 4.86
N CYS A 73 2.83 0.07 5.09
CA CYS A 73 2.96 1.07 6.15
C CYS A 73 1.98 2.23 5.95
N ILE A 74 1.92 2.79 4.74
CA ILE A 74 0.99 3.88 4.42
C ILE A 74 -0.45 3.43 4.62
N ARG A 75 -0.84 2.27 4.08
CA ARG A 75 -2.20 1.75 4.21
C ARG A 75 -2.60 1.49 5.66
N ILE A 76 -1.73 0.89 6.47
CA ILE A 76 -2.08 0.50 7.85
C ILE A 76 -2.19 1.70 8.79
N PHE A 77 -1.39 2.75 8.57
CA PHE A 77 -1.35 3.93 9.43
C PHE A 77 -2.12 5.11 8.84
N SER A 78 -1.83 5.49 7.59
CA SER A 78 -2.38 6.69 6.92
C SER A 78 -3.90 6.61 6.73
N ASP A 79 -4.46 5.43 6.48
CA ASP A 79 -5.91 5.25 6.29
C ASP A 79 -6.72 5.63 7.54
N ARG A 80 -6.09 5.79 8.72
CA ARG A 80 -6.75 6.23 9.96
C ARG A 80 -6.75 7.75 10.13
N PHE A 81 -5.93 8.47 9.36
CA PHE A 81 -5.79 9.92 9.49
C PHE A 81 -6.85 10.64 8.67
N ASN A 82 -7.79 11.29 9.37
CA ASN A 82 -8.86 12.08 8.73
C ASN A 82 -8.40 13.50 8.39
N ASP A 83 -7.40 14.03 9.10
CA ASP A 83 -6.90 15.39 8.88
C ASP A 83 -5.75 15.41 7.86
N ILE A 84 -5.75 16.42 6.99
CA ILE A 84 -4.65 16.65 6.03
C ILE A 84 -3.32 16.85 6.77
N LYS A 85 -3.34 17.58 7.89
CA LYS A 85 -2.17 17.86 8.71
C LYS A 85 -1.53 16.59 9.28
N ASP A 86 -2.35 15.62 9.69
CA ASP A 86 -1.86 14.37 10.25
C ASP A 86 -1.22 13.50 9.15
N ASN A 87 -1.81 13.50 7.96
CA ASN A 87 -1.22 12.87 6.78
C ASN A 87 0.12 13.52 6.38
N GLU A 88 0.22 14.85 6.41
CA GLU A 88 1.48 15.58 6.16
C GLU A 88 2.55 15.24 7.22
N LEU A 89 2.16 15.15 8.49
CA LEU A 89 3.06 14.75 9.56
C LEU A 89 3.56 13.31 9.38
N PHE A 90 2.67 12.38 9.07
CA PHE A 90 3.04 10.99 8.78
C PHE A 90 3.97 10.89 7.56
N ASN A 91 3.68 11.64 6.49
CA ASN A 91 4.57 11.72 5.33
C ASN A 91 5.96 12.23 5.73
N THR A 92 6.04 13.18 6.65
CA THR A 92 7.32 13.69 7.17
C THR A 92 8.09 12.60 7.93
N ILE A 93 7.42 11.82 8.78
CA ILE A 93 8.02 10.66 9.48
C ILE A 93 8.60 9.67 8.45
N VAL A 94 7.83 9.32 7.43
CA VAL A 94 8.26 8.41 6.36
C VAL A 94 9.48 8.95 5.60
N GLN A 95 9.47 10.23 5.23
CA GLN A 95 10.61 10.87 4.55
C GLN A 95 11.87 10.83 5.42
N ASN A 96 11.75 11.16 6.71
CA ASN A 96 12.86 11.12 7.66
C ASN A 96 13.46 9.72 7.77
N ILE A 97 12.62 8.68 7.85
CA ILE A 97 13.09 7.29 7.88
C ILE A 97 13.83 6.93 6.59
N ILE A 98 13.34 7.37 5.43
CA ILE A 98 14.00 7.10 4.15
C ILE A 98 15.34 7.82 4.04
N ASP A 99 15.40 9.09 4.46
CA ASP A 99 16.61 9.91 4.33
C ASP A 99 17.71 9.51 5.33
N ASN A 100 17.33 9.00 6.51
CA ASN A 100 18.25 8.51 7.54
C ASN A 100 18.81 7.10 7.26
N ASN A 101 18.24 6.35 6.32
CA ASN A 101 18.65 4.98 6.02
C ASN A 101 19.18 4.85 4.60
N SER A 102 20.48 4.54 4.47
CA SER A 102 21.19 4.48 3.18
C SER A 102 20.54 3.55 2.14
N LEU A 103 20.02 2.40 2.58
CA LEU A 103 19.31 1.43 1.72
C LEU A 103 18.01 2.01 1.13
N LEU A 104 17.23 2.72 1.94
CA LEU A 104 15.98 3.33 1.49
C LEU A 104 16.26 4.54 0.61
N LYS A 105 17.24 5.36 1.00
CA LYS A 105 17.69 6.55 0.26
C LYS A 105 18.11 6.22 -1.16
N SER A 106 18.83 5.12 -1.37
CA SER A 106 19.24 4.69 -2.73
C SER A 106 18.07 4.32 -3.65
N HIS A 107 16.92 3.97 -3.07
CA HIS A 107 15.70 3.59 -3.80
C HIS A 107 14.58 4.64 -3.75
N ARG A 108 14.83 5.83 -3.18
CA ARG A 108 13.82 6.87 -2.91
C ARG A 108 12.89 7.15 -4.10
N ASN A 109 13.46 7.38 -5.28
CA ASN A 109 12.68 7.69 -6.49
C ASN A 109 11.75 6.54 -6.91
N TYR A 110 12.16 5.29 -6.68
CA TYR A 110 11.34 4.12 -6.98
C TYR A 110 10.20 3.92 -5.97
N LEU A 111 10.48 4.22 -4.69
CA LEU A 111 9.50 4.08 -3.60
C LEU A 111 8.31 5.03 -3.75
N PHE A 112 8.58 6.29 -4.13
CA PHE A 112 7.56 7.33 -4.29
C PHE A 112 6.93 7.40 -5.68
N ARG A 113 7.29 6.49 -6.59
CA ARG A 113 6.72 6.49 -7.95
C ARG A 113 5.20 6.24 -7.86
N LYS A 114 4.41 7.20 -8.35
CA LYS A 114 2.98 7.04 -8.57
C LYS A 114 2.72 6.32 -9.91
N PRO A 115 1.62 5.58 -10.04
CA PRO A 115 0.67 5.25 -8.99
C PRO A 115 1.16 4.07 -8.12
N ILE A 116 0.81 4.09 -6.82
CA ILE A 116 1.05 2.97 -5.91
C ILE A 116 -0.22 2.14 -5.87
N LEU A 117 -0.34 1.21 -6.81
CA LEU A 117 -1.52 0.38 -6.96
C LEU A 117 -1.09 -1.05 -6.66
N PHE A 118 -1.63 -1.61 -5.58
CA PHE A 118 -1.57 -3.04 -5.32
C PHE A 118 -2.98 -3.62 -5.25
N PRO A 119 -3.69 -3.63 -6.39
CA PRO A 119 -5.08 -4.02 -6.38
C PRO A 119 -5.24 -5.54 -6.37
N ASP A 120 -6.22 -5.98 -5.59
CA ASP A 120 -6.70 -7.36 -5.48
C ASP A 120 -7.74 -7.70 -6.58
N TYR A 121 -7.96 -6.80 -7.55
CA TYR A 121 -9.11 -6.88 -8.46
C TYR A 121 -9.08 -8.09 -9.40
N ARG A 122 -7.89 -8.60 -9.74
CA ARG A 122 -7.78 -9.77 -10.65
C ARG A 122 -8.29 -11.05 -10.02
N THR A 123 -8.10 -11.22 -8.70
CA THR A 123 -8.54 -12.41 -7.97
C THR A 123 -10.05 -12.42 -7.73
N ILE A 124 -10.73 -11.26 -7.75
CA ILE A 124 -12.20 -11.17 -7.56
C ILE A 124 -12.95 -11.95 -8.66
N LEU A 125 -12.35 -12.09 -9.85
CA LEU A 125 -12.94 -12.78 -10.98
C LEU A 125 -12.77 -14.30 -10.92
N GLN A 126 -11.84 -14.80 -10.11
CA GLN A 126 -11.49 -16.21 -10.01
C GLN A 126 -11.74 -16.64 -8.57
N ASN A 127 -12.92 -17.21 -8.30
CA ASN A 127 -13.45 -17.53 -6.96
C ASN A 127 -12.56 -18.42 -6.06
N ASP A 128 -11.43 -18.97 -6.56
CA ASP A 128 -10.66 -20.00 -5.86
C ASP A 128 -9.12 -19.90 -5.99
N GLU A 129 -8.56 -18.82 -6.54
CA GLU A 129 -7.09 -18.66 -6.60
C GLU A 129 -6.53 -17.83 -5.45
N ALA A 130 -5.32 -18.20 -5.00
CA ALA A 130 -4.62 -17.52 -3.92
C ALA A 130 -4.39 -16.04 -4.28
N LYS A 131 -4.80 -15.16 -3.36
CA LYS A 131 -4.72 -13.68 -3.45
C LYS A 131 -3.40 -13.21 -4.06
N ILE A 132 -3.46 -12.52 -5.21
CA ILE A 132 -2.26 -12.08 -5.94
C ILE A 132 -2.00 -10.60 -5.70
N TYR A 133 -0.96 -10.31 -4.92
CA TYR A 133 -0.52 -8.96 -4.62
C TYR A 133 0.45 -8.47 -5.72
N GLU A 134 0.04 -7.56 -6.62
CA GLU A 134 0.91 -7.07 -7.71
C GLU A 134 0.89 -5.55 -7.84
N ALA A 135 2.06 -4.93 -8.04
CA ALA A 135 2.18 -3.51 -8.33
C ALA A 135 1.69 -3.21 -9.77
N LEU A 136 0.48 -2.66 -9.93
CA LEU A 136 0.05 -2.12 -11.22
C LEU A 136 0.76 -0.80 -11.49
N GLN A 137 1.31 -0.67 -12.69
CA GLN A 137 2.08 0.51 -13.10
C GLN A 137 1.25 1.52 -13.89
N ASP A 138 0.01 1.20 -14.23
CA ASP A 138 -0.81 2.01 -15.15
C ASP A 138 -2.29 2.03 -14.74
N TYR A 139 -2.88 3.23 -14.73
CA TYR A 139 -4.32 3.43 -14.50
C TYR A 139 -5.16 2.87 -15.66
N HIS A 140 -4.63 2.84 -16.89
CA HIS A 140 -5.32 2.25 -18.03
C HIS A 140 -5.55 0.75 -17.83
N ALA A 141 -4.55 0.04 -17.32
CA ALA A 141 -4.66 -1.38 -17.01
C ALA A 141 -5.72 -1.66 -15.93
N ILE A 142 -5.91 -0.73 -14.98
CA ILE A 142 -6.97 -0.82 -13.97
C ILE A 142 -8.35 -0.68 -14.59
N LYS A 143 -8.55 0.34 -15.44
CA LYS A 143 -9.84 0.60 -16.08
C LYS A 143 -10.31 -0.65 -16.83
N SER A 144 -9.44 -1.28 -17.61
CA SER A 144 -9.76 -2.52 -18.32
C SER A 144 -10.17 -3.68 -17.41
N ILE A 145 -9.51 -3.85 -16.25
CA ILE A 145 -9.89 -4.89 -15.28
C ILE A 145 -11.25 -4.59 -14.66
N PHE A 146 -11.50 -3.34 -14.26
CA PHE A 146 -12.79 -2.94 -13.71
C PHE A 146 -13.93 -3.10 -14.72
N ASP A 147 -13.71 -2.73 -15.97
CA ASP A 147 -14.69 -2.91 -17.04
C ASP A 147 -15.04 -4.39 -17.21
N GLU A 148 -14.05 -5.29 -17.14
CA GLU A 148 -14.28 -6.75 -17.17
C GLU A 148 -15.08 -7.24 -15.95
N ILE A 149 -14.75 -6.75 -14.74
CA ILE A 149 -15.49 -7.08 -13.51
C ILE A 149 -16.94 -6.63 -13.58
N ILE A 150 -17.18 -5.40 -14.05
CA ILE A 150 -18.52 -4.84 -14.20
C ILE A 150 -19.30 -5.65 -15.23
N LEU A 151 -18.68 -6.04 -16.34
CA LEU A 151 -19.33 -6.84 -17.38
C LEU A 151 -19.75 -8.21 -16.84
N LYS A 152 -18.86 -8.91 -16.11
CA LYS A 152 -19.19 -10.19 -15.45
C LYS A 152 -20.26 -10.05 -14.37
N TYR A 153 -20.25 -8.95 -13.61
CA TYR A 153 -21.28 -8.68 -12.62
C TYR A 153 -22.65 -8.45 -13.26
N LYS A 154 -22.70 -7.67 -14.36
CA LYS A 154 -23.91 -7.43 -15.15
C LYS A 154 -24.49 -8.73 -15.73
N ASP A 155 -23.62 -9.63 -16.21
CA ASP A 155 -24.02 -10.93 -16.74
C ASP A 155 -24.63 -11.84 -15.65
N LYS A 156 -24.07 -11.82 -14.44
CA LYS A 156 -24.50 -12.69 -13.33
C LYS A 156 -25.73 -12.21 -12.55
N TYR A 157 -25.85 -10.90 -12.31
CA TYR A 157 -26.87 -10.33 -11.41
C TYR A 157 -27.84 -9.36 -12.09
N GLY A 158 -27.68 -9.12 -13.40
CA GLY A 158 -28.51 -8.19 -14.17
C GLY A 158 -28.01 -6.73 -14.13
N TYR A 159 -28.78 -5.83 -14.73
CA TYR A 159 -28.39 -4.42 -14.88
C TYR A 159 -28.47 -3.67 -13.54
N ILE A 160 -27.31 -3.39 -12.95
CA ILE A 160 -27.12 -2.26 -12.06
C ILE A 160 -26.26 -1.25 -12.81
N ASP A 161 -26.76 -0.03 -12.95
CA ASP A 161 -26.06 1.05 -13.66
C ASP A 161 -24.97 1.65 -12.75
N ILE A 162 -23.92 0.87 -12.52
CA ILE A 162 -22.77 1.28 -11.69
C ILE A 162 -21.87 2.16 -12.54
N VAL A 163 -22.01 3.48 -12.37
CA VAL A 163 -21.09 4.46 -12.95
C VAL A 163 -20.02 4.77 -11.91
N PHE A 164 -18.75 4.49 -12.22
CA PHE A 164 -17.60 4.94 -11.41
C PHE A 164 -17.12 6.31 -11.92
N PRO A 165 -17.48 7.43 -11.26
CA PRO A 165 -17.15 8.77 -11.77
C PRO A 165 -15.64 9.01 -11.83
N LEU A 166 -14.89 8.36 -10.95
CA LEU A 166 -13.43 8.43 -10.84
C LEU A 166 -12.67 7.77 -12.00
N LEU A 167 -13.35 6.98 -12.86
CA LEU A 167 -12.75 6.35 -14.05
C LEU A 167 -13.08 7.10 -15.35
N LYS A 168 -13.78 8.25 -15.26
CA LYS A 168 -14.04 9.10 -16.43
C LYS A 168 -12.75 9.79 -16.88
N GLU A 169 -12.55 9.86 -18.20
CA GLU A 169 -11.30 10.31 -18.84
C GLU A 169 -10.85 11.74 -18.47
N GLY A 170 -11.70 12.52 -17.78
CA GLY A 170 -11.36 13.86 -17.29
C GLY A 170 -10.73 13.94 -15.89
N SER A 171 -10.84 12.92 -15.03
CA SER A 171 -10.34 13.01 -13.63
C SER A 171 -8.86 12.71 -13.46
N TYR A 172 -8.20 12.15 -14.48
CA TYR A 172 -6.76 11.81 -14.43
C TYR A 172 -5.85 13.00 -14.72
N ALA A 173 -6.35 14.02 -15.42
CA ALA A 173 -5.58 15.21 -15.77
C ALA A 173 -5.25 16.09 -14.55
N GLU A 174 -6.06 16.04 -13.49
CA GLU A 174 -5.87 16.86 -12.27
C GLU A 174 -5.01 16.17 -11.19
N MET A 175 -4.67 14.89 -11.38
CA MET A 175 -3.87 14.09 -10.42
C MET A 175 -2.44 13.80 -10.90
N SER A 176 -2.03 14.42 -12.01
CA SER A 176 -0.70 14.32 -12.63
C SER A 176 0.31 15.25 -11.99
#